data_AF-A0A661TXN9-F1
#
_entry.id   AF-A0A661TXN9-F1
#
_cell.length_a   1.000
_cell.length_b   1.000
_cell.length_c   1.000
_cell.angle_alpha   90.00
_cell.angle_beta   90.00
_cell.angle_gamma   90.00
#
_symmetry.space_group_name_H-M   'P 1'
#
loop_
_entity.id
_entity.type
_entity.pdbx_description
1 polymer ?
#
loop_
_entity_poly.entity_id
_entity_poly.type
_entity_poly.pdbx_seq_one_letter_code
_entity_poly.pdbx_strand_id
1 'polypeptide(L)'
;VSPDGRWICYSRASDTGGYDLFVVPFYGGESVKITKCGIGYLKLDGGDFSPDWSNNYEWIVFSGIRPGEKGIFKVKVPDEFLP
;
A
#
# COMPACT_ATOMS: atom_id res chain seq x y z
N VAL A 1 -3.19 10.40 -0.61
CA VAL A 1 -2.63 11.30 0.44
C VAL A 1 -3.50 11.12 1.67
N SER A 2 -2.94 11.13 2.88
CA SER A 2 -3.73 10.99 4.12
C SER A 2 -4.68 12.18 4.34
N PRO A 3 -5.77 12.02 5.10
CA PRO A 3 -6.76 13.08 5.32
C PRO A 3 -6.18 14.36 5.96
N ASP A 4 -5.15 14.25 6.78
CA ASP A 4 -4.42 15.36 7.43
C ASP A 4 -3.30 15.94 6.55
N GLY A 5 -3.06 15.36 5.37
CA GLY A 5 -2.01 15.77 4.46
C GLY A 5 -0.59 15.48 4.94
N ARG A 6 -0.39 14.68 6.01
CA ARG A 6 0.96 14.36 6.52
C ARG A 6 1.67 13.26 5.72
N TRP A 7 0.91 12.40 5.06
CA TRP A 7 1.43 11.17 4.45
C TRP A 7 0.98 10.99 2.99
N ILE A 8 1.85 10.41 2.16
CA ILE A 8 1.54 9.95 0.81
C ILE A 8 1.64 8.43 0.81
N CYS A 9 0.54 7.75 0.46
CA CYS A 9 0.58 6.33 0.14
C CYS A 9 0.64 6.15 -1.37
N TYR A 10 1.53 5.27 -1.84
CA TYR A 10 1.78 5.04 -3.26
C TYR A 10 2.25 3.61 -3.52
N SER A 11 2.04 3.13 -4.75
CA SER A 11 2.54 1.83 -5.19
C SER A 11 3.97 1.93 -5.69
N ARG A 12 4.82 0.98 -5.32
CA ARG A 12 6.22 0.92 -5.74
C ARG A 12 6.60 -0.52 -6.11
N ALA A 13 7.40 -0.66 -7.17
CA ALA A 13 8.00 -1.94 -7.51
C ALA A 13 8.82 -2.46 -6.32
N SER A 14 8.55 -3.71 -5.94
CA SER A 14 9.15 -4.34 -4.78
C SER A 14 10.41 -5.10 -5.16
N ASP A 15 11.41 -5.10 -4.28
CA ASP A 15 12.67 -5.85 -4.48
C ASP A 15 12.45 -7.36 -4.63
N THR A 16 11.30 -7.87 -4.20
CA THR A 16 10.90 -9.28 -4.32
C THR A 16 10.13 -9.61 -5.60
N GLY A 17 9.85 -8.62 -6.45
CA GLY A 17 8.93 -8.72 -7.58
C GLY A 17 7.52 -8.21 -7.23
N GLY A 18 6.77 -7.76 -8.24
CA GLY A 18 5.44 -7.15 -8.06
C GLY A 18 5.45 -5.71 -7.54
N TYR A 19 4.28 -5.21 -7.13
CA TYR A 19 4.10 -3.88 -6.53
C TYR A 19 3.57 -3.99 -5.10
N ASP A 20 4.22 -3.31 -4.16
CA ASP A 20 3.73 -3.14 -2.79
C ASP A 20 3.32 -1.69 -2.57
N LEU A 21 2.52 -1.45 -1.54
CA LEU A 21 2.23 -0.11 -1.07
C LEU A 21 3.28 0.37 -0.08
N PHE A 22 3.67 1.62 -0.25
CA PHE A 22 4.57 2.35 0.62
C PHE A 22 3.90 3.64 1.10
N VAL A 23 4.33 4.11 2.26
CA VAL A 23 3.92 5.39 2.85
C VAL A 23 5.16 6.24 3.09
N VAL A 24 5.10 7.53 2.74
CA VAL A 24 6.20 8.49 2.90
C VAL A 24 5.64 9.81 3.47
N PRO A 25 6.42 10.58 4.26
CA PRO A 25 6.02 11.92 4.65
C PRO A 25 5.71 12.81 3.43
N PHE A 26 4.74 13.71 3.56
CA PHE A 26 4.30 14.58 2.46
C PHE A 26 5.43 15.41 1.84
N TYR A 27 6.36 15.89 2.66
CA TYR A 27 7.53 16.64 2.21
C TYR A 27 8.69 15.77 1.71
N GLY A 28 8.48 14.45 1.58
CA GLY A 28 9.51 13.48 1.26
C GLY A 28 10.26 12.97 2.50
N GLY A 29 11.05 11.92 2.31
CA GLY A 29 11.80 11.25 3.39
C GLY A 29 11.88 9.75 3.18
N GLU A 30 12.16 9.02 4.26
CA GLU A 30 12.16 7.57 4.25
C GLU A 30 10.74 7.03 4.06
N SER A 31 10.60 5.99 3.23
CA SER A 31 9.31 5.36 2.95
C SER A 31 9.19 4.04 3.68
N VAL A 32 8.04 3.80 4.30
CA VAL A 32 7.71 2.57 5.00
C VAL A 32 6.88 1.68 4.10
N LYS A 33 7.28 0.42 3.92
CA LYS A 33 6.48 -0.59 3.21
C LYS A 33 5.33 -1.06 4.11
N ILE A 34 4.08 -0.96 3.63
CA ILE A 34 2.89 -1.30 4.42
C ILE A 34 2.15 -2.54 3.93
N THR A 35 2.40 -2.99 2.70
CA THR A 35 1.91 -4.30 2.23
C THR A 35 3.07 -5.21 1.83
N LYS A 36 2.79 -6.51 1.89
CA LYS A 36 3.65 -7.56 1.34
C LYS A 36 2.75 -8.40 0.45
N CYS A 37 2.49 -7.93 -0.77
CA CYS A 37 1.79 -8.72 -1.76
C CYS A 37 2.68 -9.93 -2.06
N GLY A 38 2.37 -11.04 -1.40
CA GLY A 38 3.20 -12.22 -1.32
C GLY A 38 3.63 -12.72 -2.69
N ILE A 39 4.92 -13.01 -2.78
CA ILE A 39 5.57 -13.83 -3.79
C ILE A 39 4.69 -15.02 -4.22
N GLY A 40 3.95 -14.88 -5.32
CA GLY A 40 3.63 -16.06 -6.13
C GLY A 40 4.95 -16.65 -6.62
N TYR A 41 5.03 -17.98 -6.75
CA TYR A 41 6.21 -18.74 -7.24
C TYR A 41 6.86 -18.18 -8.52
N LEU A 42 6.17 -17.30 -9.25
CA LEU A 42 6.63 -16.70 -10.49
C LEU A 42 7.04 -15.21 -10.38
N LYS A 43 7.01 -14.55 -9.21
CA LYS A 43 7.43 -13.15 -8.96
C LYS A 43 6.82 -12.04 -9.85
N LEU A 44 5.97 -12.38 -10.82
CA LEU A 44 5.66 -11.48 -11.95
C LEU A 44 4.20 -10.99 -12.01
N ASP A 45 3.27 -11.58 -11.25
CA ASP A 45 1.83 -11.37 -11.51
C ASP A 45 1.05 -10.71 -10.36
N GLY A 46 1.71 -10.36 -9.25
CA GLY A 46 1.06 -9.80 -8.07
C GLY A 46 1.32 -8.31 -7.87
N GLY A 47 0.35 -7.60 -7.27
CA GLY A 47 0.62 -6.24 -6.81
C GLY A 47 -0.57 -5.51 -6.21
N ASP A 48 -0.25 -4.49 -5.43
CA ASP A 48 -1.18 -3.58 -4.78
C ASP A 48 -1.09 -2.18 -5.40
N PHE A 49 -2.25 -1.67 -5.86
CA PHE A 49 -2.37 -0.51 -6.74
C PHE A 49 -3.43 0.47 -6.26
N SER A 50 -3.26 1.74 -6.63
CA SER A 50 -4.26 2.79 -6.45
C SER A 50 -4.78 2.90 -5.00
N PRO A 51 -3.88 3.12 -4.02
CA PRO A 51 -4.28 3.21 -2.63
C PRO A 51 -5.12 4.45 -2.34
N ASP A 52 -6.09 4.32 -1.45
CA ASP A 52 -6.87 5.43 -0.92
C ASP A 52 -7.08 5.31 0.59
N TRP A 53 -7.04 6.44 1.28
CA TRP A 53 -7.16 6.50 2.75
C TRP A 53 -8.61 6.65 3.14
N SER A 54 -9.06 5.87 4.12
CA SER A 54 -10.30 6.17 4.81
C SER A 54 -10.17 7.47 5.62
N ASN A 55 -11.23 8.28 5.65
CA ASN A 55 -11.25 9.56 6.37
C ASN A 55 -11.04 9.41 7.88
N ASN A 56 -11.33 8.23 8.45
CA ASN A 56 -11.21 7.94 9.88
C ASN A 56 -9.90 7.23 10.27
N TYR A 57 -8.93 7.12 9.36
CA TYR A 57 -7.64 6.46 9.61
C TYR A 57 -7.74 4.99 10.03
N GLU A 58 -8.84 4.30 9.70
CA GLU A 58 -8.96 2.89 10.05
C GLU A 58 -8.32 2.00 8.98
N TRP A 59 -8.51 2.37 7.71
CA TRP A 59 -8.13 1.57 6.55
C TRP A 59 -7.43 2.38 5.46
N ILE A 60 -6.53 1.71 4.74
CA ILE A 60 -6.15 2.05 3.38
C ILE A 60 -6.75 0.98 2.47
N VAL A 61 -7.55 1.39 1.49
CA VAL A 61 -8.15 0.51 0.47
C VAL A 61 -7.33 0.58 -0.82
N PHE A 62 -7.28 -0.51 -1.58
CA PHE A 62 -6.49 -0.58 -2.81
C PHE A 62 -6.99 -1.68 -3.75
N SER A 63 -6.66 -1.56 -5.04
CA SER A 63 -6.84 -2.64 -6.01
C SER A 63 -5.69 -3.63 -5.90
N GLY A 64 -5.98 -4.93 -5.83
CA GLY A 64 -4.96 -5.96 -5.66
C GLY A 64 -5.06 -7.08 -6.69
N ILE A 65 -3.92 -7.63 -7.08
CA ILE A 65 -3.79 -8.82 -7.92
C ILE A 65 -3.02 -9.89 -7.14
N ARG A 66 -3.62 -11.07 -7.02
CA ARG A 66 -3.07 -12.27 -6.37
C ARG A 66 -3.29 -13.48 -7.29
N PRO A 67 -2.60 -14.61 -7.08
CA PRO A 67 -2.87 -15.83 -7.84
C PRO A 67 -4.34 -16.25 -7.74
N GLY A 68 -5.04 -16.22 -8.87
CA GLY A 68 -6.47 -16.59 -8.94
C GLY A 68 -7.46 -15.54 -8.44
N GLU A 69 -7.01 -14.35 -8.00
CA GLU A 69 -7.88 -13.34 -7.42
C GLU A 69 -7.47 -11.92 -7.83
N LYS A 70 -8.47 -11.14 -8.27
CA LYS A 70 -8.36 -9.69 -8.49
C LYS A 70 -9.52 -9.02 -7.79
N GLY A 71 -9.28 -7.91 -7.10
CA GLY A 71 -10.33 -7.26 -6.34
C GLY A 71 -9.87 -6.04 -5.57
N ILE A 72 -10.74 -5.58 -4.68
CA ILE A 72 -10.47 -4.50 -3.74
C ILE A 72 -10.13 -5.10 -2.39
N PHE A 73 -9.02 -4.64 -1.83
CA PHE A 73 -8.48 -5.10 -0.56
C PHE A 73 -8.30 -3.91 0.37
N LYS A 74 -8.07 -4.20 1.64
CA LYS A 74 -7.79 -3.19 2.66
C LYS A 74 -6.71 -3.64 3.62
N VAL A 75 -5.92 -2.69 4.10
CA VAL A 75 -4.96 -2.87 5.19
C VAL A 75 -5.27 -1.86 6.27
N LYS A 76 -5.15 -2.25 7.54
CA LYS A 76 -5.34 -1.33 8.66
C LYS A 76 -4.23 -0.27 8.60
N VAL A 77 -4.55 0.99 8.87
CA VAL A 77 -3.52 2.05 9.01
C VAL A 77 -2.62 1.70 10.21
N PRO A 78 -1.30 1.59 10.02
CA PRO A 78 -0.36 1.47 11.14
C PRO A 78 -0.41 2.66 12.11
N ASP A 79 -0.19 2.39 13.40
CA ASP A 79 -0.31 3.40 14.47
C ASP A 79 0.61 4.62 14.26
N GLU A 80 1.75 4.42 13.60
CA GLU A 80 2.71 5.49 13.27
C GLU A 80 2.18 6.55 12.28
N PHE A 81 1.09 6.25 11.55
CA PHE A 81 0.48 7.20 10.61
C PHE A 81 -0.84 7.80 11.11
N LEU A 82 -1.20 7.53 12.36
CA LEU A 82 -2.34 8.18 12.99
C LEU A 82 -2.03 9.66 13.32
N PRO A 83 -3.05 10.52 13.39
CA PRO A 83 -2.89 11.95 13.70
C PRO A 83 -2.23 12.28 15.04
#